data_AF-A0A963T359-F1
#
_entry.id   AF-A0A963T359-F1
#
_cell.length_a   1.000
_cell.length_b   1.000
_cell.length_c   1.000
_cell.angle_alpha   90.00
_cell.angle_beta   90.00
_cell.angle_gamma   90.00
#
_symmetry.space_group_name_H-M   'P 1'
#
loop_
_entity.id
_entity.type
_entity.pdbx_description
1 polymer ?
#
loop_
_entity_poly.entity_id
_entity_poly.type
_entity_poly.pdbx_seq_one_letter_code
_entity_poly.pdbx_strand_id
1 'polypeptide(L)' 'MKTCILAALSAAFSINAAAAADLTVIHAGKLLATPGSPARAEQSIVIKDGKIESVIDGYAAAGD' A
#
# COMPACT_ATOMS: atom_id res chain seq x y z
N MET A 1 40.61 -7.27 36.82
CA MET A 1 39.41 -6.79 37.52
C MET A 1 38.80 -5.66 36.71
N LYS A 2 37.54 -5.84 36.30
CA LYS A 2 36.47 -4.80 36.30
C LYS A 2 36.91 -3.46 35.68
N THR A 3 36.62 -3.12 34.42
CA THR A 3 35.48 -2.21 34.15
C THR A 3 35.26 -1.89 32.65
N CYS A 4 35.68 -2.72 31.69
CA CYS A 4 35.60 -2.29 30.27
C CYS A 4 34.41 -2.83 29.44
N ILE A 5 33.46 -3.58 30.03
CA ILE A 5 32.38 -4.28 29.28
C ILE A 5 30.98 -3.78 29.66
N LEU A 6 30.76 -2.46 29.78
CA LEU A 6 29.41 -1.93 30.01
C LEU A 6 28.96 -0.78 29.09
N ALA A 7 29.79 -0.33 28.14
CA ALA A 7 29.48 0.86 27.34
C ALA A 7 28.98 0.59 25.91
N ALA A 8 28.82 -0.68 25.49
CA ALA A 8 28.53 -1.02 24.08
C ALA A 8 27.13 -1.59 23.81
N LEU A 9 26.23 -1.60 24.80
CA LEU A 9 24.90 -2.22 24.67
C LEU A 9 23.76 -1.20 24.51
N SER A 10 24.04 -0.10 23.83
CA SER A 10 23.06 0.96 23.51
C SER A 10 23.05 1.29 22.02
N ALA A 11 23.42 0.35 21.16
CA ALA A 11 23.30 0.52 19.71
C ALA A 11 21.84 0.28 19.31
N ALA A 12 21.05 1.35 19.43
CA ALA A 12 19.90 1.69 18.60
C ALA A 12 19.10 0.51 18.03
N PHE A 13 18.15 0.00 18.82
CA PHE A 13 16.98 -0.65 18.26
C PHE A 13 16.05 0.46 17.73
N SER A 14 16.37 1.00 16.56
CA SER A 14 15.45 1.85 15.81
C SER A 14 14.33 0.95 15.32
N ILE A 15 13.25 0.89 16.09
CA ILE A 15 11.99 0.26 15.68
C ILE A 15 11.44 1.16 14.57
N ASN A 16 11.86 0.91 13.34
CA ASN A 16 11.29 1.57 12.18
C ASN A 16 9.87 0.99 12.07
N ALA A 17 8.89 1.68 12.66
CA ALA A 17 7.50 1.35 12.48
C ALA A 17 7.25 1.41 10.97
N ALA A 18 7.14 0.26 10.32
CA ALA A 18 6.78 0.20 8.92
C ALA A 18 5.43 0.90 8.82
N ALA A 19 5.42 2.09 8.21
CA ALA A 19 4.19 2.77 7.89
C ALA A 19 3.38 1.79 7.04
N ALA A 20 2.22 1.37 7.56
CA ALA A 20 1.31 0.56 6.77
C ALA A 20 0.98 1.39 5.51
N ALA A 21 1.26 0.83 4.33
CA ALA A 21 0.97 1.52 3.09
C ALA A 21 -0.53 1.80 3.03
N ASP A 22 -0.89 3.03 2.71
CA ASP A 22 -2.30 3.42 2.63
C ASP A 22 -2.90 2.77 1.38
N LEU A 23 -3.65 1.69 1.60
CA LEU A 23 -4.34 0.95 0.55
C LEU A 23 -5.80 1.41 0.48
N THR A 24 -6.21 1.92 -0.67
CA THR A 24 -7.59 2.28 -0.97
C THR A 24 -8.06 1.50 -2.19
N VAL A 25 -9.22 0.84 -2.06
CA VAL A 25 -9.87 0.16 -3.18
C VAL A 25 -11.16 0.91 -3.50
N ILE A 26 -11.29 1.38 -4.74
CA ILE A 26 -12.51 2.04 -5.23
C ILE A 26 -13.29 1.06 -6.08
N HIS A 27 -14.52 0.75 -5.67
CA HIS A 27 -15.47 -0.04 -6.46
C HIS A 27 -16.21 0.85 -7.46
N ALA A 28 -15.73 0.85 -8.71
CA ALA A 28 -16.31 1.63 -9.79
C ALA A 28 -17.35 0.81 -10.56
N GLY A 29 -18.63 1.22 -10.51
CA GLY A 29 -19.68 0.58 -11.30
C GLY A 29 -19.45 0.68 -12.81
N LYS A 30 -18.90 1.82 -13.28
CA LYS A 30 -18.38 2.01 -14.64
C LYS A 30 -17.08 2.83 -14.58
N LEU A 31 -16.08 2.44 -15.38
CA LEU A 31 -14.79 3.10 -15.47
C LEU A 31 -14.38 3.34 -16.93
N LEU A 32 -14.02 4.59 -17.23
CA LEU A 32 -13.38 4.99 -18.48
C LEU A 32 -11.90 5.31 -18.20
N ALA A 33 -11.04 4.30 -18.22
CA ALA A 33 -9.62 4.48 -17.92
C ALA A 33 -8.83 5.12 -19.08
N THR A 34 -9.27 4.88 -20.31
CA THR A 34 -8.61 5.41 -21.52
C THR A 34 -9.60 6.30 -22.28
N PRO A 35 -9.31 7.60 -22.46
CA PRO A 35 -10.17 8.49 -23.23
C PRO A 35 -10.47 7.94 -24.62
N GLY A 36 -11.73 8.06 -25.06
CA GLY A 36 -12.19 7.58 -26.37
C GLY A 36 -12.44 6.07 -26.46
N SER A 37 -12.09 5.29 -25.44
CA SER A 37 -12.50 3.88 -25.35
C SER A 37 -13.91 3.75 -24.77
N PRO A 38 -14.59 2.61 -24.95
CA PRO A 38 -15.81 2.32 -24.20
C PRO A 38 -15.53 2.18 -22.70
N ALA A 39 -16.44 2.68 -21.86
CA ALA A 39 -16.37 2.46 -20.41
C ALA A 39 -16.64 0.98 -20.08
N ARG A 40 -15.82 0.41 -19.19
CA ARG A 40 -16.00 -0.95 -18.67
C ARG A 40 -16.87 -0.94 -17.43
N ALA A 41 -17.69 -1.95 -17.25
CA ALA A 41 -18.50 -2.12 -16.05
C ALA A 41 -17.74 -2.93 -15.00
N GLU A 42 -18.12 -2.75 -13.73
CA GLU A 42 -17.64 -3.56 -12.59
C GLU A 42 -16.12 -3.61 -12.52
N GLN A 43 -15.51 -2.52 -12.07
CA GLN A 43 -14.06 -2.38 -12.04
C GLN A 43 -13.62 -1.96 -10.63
N SER A 44 -12.44 -2.40 -10.23
CA SER A 44 -11.81 -1.93 -9.00
C SER A 44 -10.51 -1.21 -9.30
N ILE A 45 -10.35 -0.04 -8.67
CA ILE A 45 -9.13 0.75 -8.77
C ILE A 45 -8.38 0.59 -7.45
N VAL A 46 -7.17 0.05 -7.53
CA VAL A 46 -6.29 -0.09 -6.37
C VAL A 46 -5.38 1.12 -6.32
N ILE A 47 -5.47 1.87 -5.23
CA ILE A 47 -4.63 3.03 -4.95
C ILE A 47 -3.76 2.68 -3.75
N LYS A 48 -2.45 2.85 -3.92
CA LYS A 48 -1.44 2.66 -2.88
C LYS A 48 -0.59 3.92 -2.77
N ASP A 49 -0.47 4.43 -1.55
CA ASP A 49 0.31 5.64 -1.25
C ASP A 49 -0.10 6.83 -2.15
N GLY A 50 -1.41 6.97 -2.39
CA GLY A 50 -1.99 8.04 -3.22
C GLY A 50 -1.79 7.87 -4.72
N LYS A 51 -1.26 6.73 -5.20
CA LYS A 51 -1.07 6.44 -6.62
C LYS A 51 -1.88 5.23 -7.05
N ILE A 52 -2.40 5.26 -8.28
CA ILE A 52 -3.06 4.09 -8.86
C ILE A 52 -1.98 3.02 -9.13
N GLU A 53 -2.10 1.89 -8.44
CA GLU A 53 -1.22 0.73 -8.62
C GLU A 53 -1.77 -0.18 -9.73
N SER A 54 -3.08 -0.40 -9.75
CA SER A 54 -3.72 -1.26 -10.75
C SER A 54 -5.21 -0.94 -10.94
N VAL A 55 -5.75 -1.43 -12.07
CA VAL A 55 -7.18 -1.52 -12.35
C VAL A 55 -7.47 -2.97 -12.69
N ILE A 56 -8.42 -3.55 -11.98
CA ILE A 56 -8.78 -4.97 -12.04
C ILE A 56 -10.26 -5.12 -12.37
N ASP A 57 -10.57 -6.17 -13.12
CA ASP A 57 -11.95 -6.52 -13.46
C ASP A 57 -12.69 -7.05 -12.22
N GLY A 58 -13.93 -6.62 -12.03
CA GLY A 58 -14.79 -6.98 -10.90
C GLY A 58 -14.60 -6.09 -9.66
N TYR A 59 -15.22 -6.51 -8.56
CA TYR A 59 -15.13 -5.85 -7.25
C TYR A 59 -14.16 -6.60 -6.33
N ALA A 60 -12.98 -6.03 -6.14
CA ALA A 60 -11.93 -6.61 -5.31
C ALA A 60 -12.19 -6.39 -3.81
N ALA A 61 -11.86 -7.37 -2.98
CA ALA A 61 -11.86 -7.24 -1.54
C ALA A 61 -10.57 -6.55 -1.06
N ALA A 62 -10.62 -6.03 0.16
CA ALA A 62 -9.42 -5.53 0.83
C ALA A 62 -8.49 -6.72 1.16
N GLY A 63 -7.48 -6.96 0.32
CA GLY A 63 -6.47 -8.00 0.50
C GLY A 63 -6.25 -8.96 -0.67
N ASP A 64 -6.98 -8.80 -1.79
CA ASP A 64 -6.74 -9.51 -3.05
C ASP A 64 -5.49 -9.02 -3.80
#